data_AF-A0A8S3CAY6-F1
#
_entry.id   AF-A0A8S3CAY6-F1
#
_cell.length_a   1.000
_cell.length_b   1.000
_cell.length_c   1.000
_cell.angle_alpha   90.00
_cell.angle_beta   90.00
_cell.angle_gamma   90.00
#
_symmetry.space_group_name_H-M   'P 1'
#
loop_
_entity.id
_entity.type
_entity.pdbx_description
1 polymer ?
#
loop_
_entity_poly.entity_id
_entity_poly.type
_entity_poly.pdbx_seq_one_letter_code
_entity_poly.pdbx_strand_id
1 'polypeptide(L)' 'MHGNVMDAMTQAIEQSNTVVMCMSEQYRKSNYCRAEAQYAFQRERKIVPILLQKQYKPDGW' A
#
# COMPACT_ATOMS: atom_id res chain seq x y z
N MET A 1 -10.53 12.91 -18.02
CA MET A 1 -9.46 12.09 -17.43
C MET A 1 -10.04 10.71 -17.13
N HIS A 2 -9.86 9.75 -18.04
CA HIS A 2 -10.28 8.35 -17.86
C HIS A 2 -9.00 7.54 -17.59
N GLY A 3 -8.33 7.82 -16.47
CA GLY A 3 -7.18 7.04 -16.02
C GLY A 3 -7.69 5.86 -15.20
N ASN A 4 -7.16 4.66 -15.45
CA ASN A 4 -7.42 3.51 -14.59
C ASN A 4 -6.94 3.86 -13.17
N VAL A 5 -7.76 3.60 -12.15
CA VAL A 5 -7.41 3.87 -10.74
C VAL A 5 -6.05 3.25 -10.39
N MET A 6 -5.73 2.10 -10.97
CA MET A 6 -4.44 1.43 -10.80
C MET A 6 -3.25 2.22 -11.35
N ASP A 7 -3.43 2.92 -12.48
CA ASP A 7 -2.37 3.75 -13.09
C ASP A 7 -2.08 4.97 -12.20
N ALA A 8 -3.13 5.60 -11.67
CA ALA A 8 -2.99 6.75 -10.78
C ALA A 8 -2.25 6.38 -9.48
N MET A 9 -2.58 5.22 -8.89
CA MET A 9 -1.89 4.72 -7.69
C MET A 9 -0.43 4.37 -7.97
N THR A 10 -0.15 3.76 -9.13
CA THR A 10 1.20 3.44 -9.60
C THR A 10 2.04 4.72 -9.72
N GLN A 11 1.50 5.74 -10.39
CA GLN A 11 2.15 7.03 -10.56
C GLN A 11 2.46 7.70 -9.21
N ALA A 12 1.52 7.63 -8.25
CA ALA A 12 1.72 8.17 -6.91
C ALA A 12 2.91 7.51 -6.19
N ILE A 13 3.06 6.19 -6.30
CA ILE A 13 4.20 5.46 -5.72
C ILE A 13 5.52 5.84 -6.40
N GLU A 14 5.52 6.03 -7.72
CA GLU A 14 6.74 6.41 -8.45
C GLU A 14 7.27 7.78 -8.09
N GLN A 15 6.36 8.73 -7.83
CA GLN A 15 6.68 10.09 -7.45
C GLN A 15 6.96 10.24 -5.94
N SER A 16 6.77 9.17 -5.15
CA SER A 16 6.94 9.19 -3.70
C SER A 16 8.30 8.67 -3.25
N ASN A 17 8.92 9.33 -2.27
CA ASN A 17 10.14 8.85 -1.60
C ASN A 17 9.83 7.81 -0.51
N THR A 18 8.64 7.84 0.07
CA THR A 18 8.26 6.97 1.18
C THR A 18 6.77 6.62 1.08
N VAL A 19 6.44 5.37 1.37
CA VAL A 19 5.07 4.84 1.37
C VAL A 19 4.71 4.46 2.80
N VAL A 20 3.65 5.05 3.33
CA VAL A 20 3.13 4.73 4.67
C VAL A 20 2.02 3.70 4.53
N MET A 21 2.23 2.50 5.05
CA MET A 21 1.25 1.41 5.00
C MET A 21 0.40 1.41 6.25
N CYS A 22 -0.85 1.85 6.12
CA CYS A 22 -1.83 1.93 7.19
C CYS A 22 -2.50 0.57 7.43
N MET A 23 -1.86 -0.28 8.23
CA MET A 23 -2.27 -1.66 8.46
C MET A 23 -3.57 -1.75 9.28
N SER A 24 -4.52 -2.48 8.71
CA SER A 24 -5.83 -2.84 9.27
C SER A 24 -6.36 -4.08 8.55
N GLU A 25 -7.41 -4.69 9.05
CA GLU A 25 -8.03 -5.85 8.40
C GLU A 25 -8.62 -5.50 7.03
N GLN A 26 -9.09 -4.27 6.84
CA GLN A 26 -9.59 -3.80 5.54
C GLN A 26 -8.44 -3.54 4.56
N TYR A 27 -7.35 -2.93 5.04
CA TYR A 27 -6.13 -2.78 4.26
C TYR A 27 -5.63 -4.14 3.76
N ARG A 28 -5.59 -5.12 4.67
CA ARG A 28 -5.27 -6.50 4.33
C ARG A 28 -6.22 -7.04 3.29
N LYS A 29 -7.55 -6.92 3.41
CA LYS A 29 -8.49 -7.50 2.43
C LYS A 29 -8.53 -6.82 1.05
N SER A 30 -7.93 -5.65 0.88
CA SER A 30 -7.99 -4.87 -0.36
C SER A 30 -6.97 -5.34 -1.40
N ASN A 31 -7.45 -5.79 -2.56
CA ASN A 31 -6.60 -6.13 -3.70
C ASN A 31 -5.78 -4.92 -4.19
N TYR A 32 -6.35 -3.72 -4.11
CA TYR A 32 -5.66 -2.49 -4.48
C TYR A 32 -4.50 -2.20 -3.51
N CYS A 33 -4.75 -2.29 -2.20
CA CYS A 33 -3.69 -2.07 -1.21
C CYS A 33 -2.58 -3.12 -1.29
N ARG A 34 -2.92 -4.38 -1.60
CA ARG A 34 -1.91 -5.42 -1.91
C ARG A 34 -1.06 -5.03 -3.11
N ALA A 35 -1.70 -4.64 -4.21
CA ALA A 35 -1.00 -4.26 -5.43
C ALA A 35 -0.09 -3.05 -5.20
N GLU A 36 -0.56 -2.03 -4.48
CA GLU A 36 0.22 -0.85 -4.11
C GLU A 36 1.43 -1.19 -3.25
N ALA A 37 1.24 -2.02 -2.21
CA ALA A 37 2.33 -2.44 -1.33
C ALA A 37 3.39 -3.25 -2.09
N GLN A 38 2.95 -4.18 -2.95
CA GLN A 38 3.84 -4.97 -3.78
C GLN A 38 4.61 -4.09 -4.77
N TYR A 39 3.92 -3.12 -5.38
CA TYR A 39 4.57 -2.21 -6.32
C TYR A 39 5.59 -1.30 -5.63
N ALA A 40 5.25 -0.74 -4.46
CA ALA A 40 6.17 0.04 -3.65
C ALA A 40 7.42 -0.77 -3.27
N PHE A 41 7.25 -2.05 -2.93
CA PHE A 41 8.36 -2.96 -2.64
C PHE A 41 9.23 -3.23 -3.88
N GLN A 42 8.62 -3.51 -5.04
CA GLN A 42 9.33 -3.71 -6.30
C GLN A 42 10.11 -2.48 -6.77
N ARG A 43 9.65 -1.29 -6.39
CA ARG A 43 10.31 -0.01 -6.70
C ARG A 43 11.30 0.43 -5.61
N GLU A 44 11.60 -0.45 -4.65
CA GLU A 44 12.51 -0.20 -3.53
C GLU A 44 12.20 1.10 -2.76
N ARG A 45 10.92 1.45 -2.67
CA ARG A 45 10.49 2.63 -1.91
C ARG A 45 10.67 2.35 -0.43
N LYS A 46 11.01 3.39 0.33
CA LYS A 46 11.03 3.30 1.79
C LYS A 46 9.60 3.06 2.29
N ILE A 47 9.35 1.91 2.88
CA ILE A 47 8.04 1.54 3.41
C ILE A 47 8.03 1.70 4.93
N VAL A 48 7.01 2.39 5.45
CA VAL A 48 6.78 2.56 6.89
C VAL A 48 5.42 1.97 7.26
N PRO A 49 5.37 0.77 7.85
CA PRO A 49 4.12 0.15 8.27
C PRO A 49 3.65 0.74 9.61
N ILE A 50 2.36 1.10 9.70
CA ILE A 50 1.71 1.63 10.90
C ILE A 50 0.45 0.82 11.19
N LEU A 51 0.33 0.30 12.41
CA LEU A 51 -0.88 -0.37 12.88
C LEU A 51 -1.94 0.67 13.25
N LEU A 52 -3.02 0.78 12.47
CA LEU A 52 -4.14 1.67 12.79
C LEU A 52 -5.27 0.98 13.55
N GLN A 53 -5.42 -0.33 13.37
CA GLN A 53 -6.48 -1.10 14.02
C GLN A 53 -5.96 -1.71 15.33
N LYS A 54 -6.65 -1.42 16.44
CA LYS A 54 -6.36 -2.04 17.75
C LYS A 54 -6.53 -3.57 17.65
N GLN A 55 -5.60 -4.30 18.26
CA GLN A 55 -5.56 -5.76 18.29
C GLN A 55 -5.41 -6.44 16.91
N TYR A 56 -5.16 -5.68 15.84
CA TYR A 56 -4.79 -6.28 14.56
C TYR A 56 -3.40 -6.92 14.70
N LYS A 57 -3.34 -8.21 14.37
CA LYS A 57 -2.11 -8.98 14.34
C LYS A 57 -1.83 -9.33 12.89
N PRO A 58 -0.78 -8.76 12.27
CA PRO A 58 -0.32 -9.22 10.98
C PRO A 58 0.14 -10.67 11.14
N ASP A 59 -0.52 -11.60 10.45
CA ASP A 59 -0.19 -13.03 10.38
C ASP A 59 0.47 -13.41 9.04
N GLY A 60 0.86 -12.39 8.26
CA GLY A 60 1.40 -12.47 6.92
C GLY A 60 0.98 -11.23 6.13
N TRP A 61 1.03 -11.34 4.79
CA TRP A 61 -0.12 -10.81 4.06
C TRP A 61 -1.20 -11.87 4.16
#